data_AF-A0A410UVU5-F1
#
_entry.id   AF-A0A410UVU5-F1
#
_cell.length_a   1.000
_cell.length_b   1.000
_cell.length_c   1.000
_cell.angle_alpha   90.00
_cell.angle_beta   90.00
_cell.angle_gamma   90.00
#
_symmetry.space_group_name_H-M   'P 1'
#
loop_
_entity.id
_entity.type
_entity.pdbx_description
1 polymer ?
#
loop_
_entity_poly.entity_id
_entity_poly.type
_entity_poly.pdbx_seq_one_letter_code
_entity_poly.pdbx_strand_id
1 'polypeptide(L)'
;MLATAQASSIRTAFLFFELGRFPSKWIHSGATCQLNHSHSKPKENKMNRLETYSTRMKWLTPCLLVAFIAGCGGGDSGRAPILGAGVAVFTVPVGSIIPGAICPVDGATIPAVSVTNPVSGSQAATTGTNGVAGGGKLITATFSMPMIAATINSSSFAVAPASGAALVPASVTYNAITNVATFTTASALLPNTAYTAVILKAATSAAGRAMGCDYAWNFKTAPVAAVTPPSAVNLGTASSYGIAATAGVTNTLTVPISHINGNVVLNPTATCNAVMVDNVGGFGLCGGSPPTINGTVITPTFPDTTTANAVQADLRAAYLSITPPAGPPAAGSLGGATTIAAGTTLGAPTGNALVQGDNLFAPGVYQSTTSILITGDLTLDGQNDPDASFIFQSSSTIGTAAGARILLINGAKASNVYWQAGTSATLGTNSVWQGNILAGADITMTTGATSCGRLFAGAFTAGAFVFDSNVVSVPGHVTAPLGCQ
;
A
#
# COMPACT_ATOMS: atom_id res chain seq x y z
N MET A 1 8.54 30.61 -52.09
CA MET A 1 9.11 31.93 -51.71
C MET A 1 9.42 31.85 -50.22
N LEU A 2 10.71 31.82 -49.87
CA LEU A 2 11.39 32.83 -49.04
C LEU A 2 10.56 33.26 -47.81
N ALA A 3 10.94 32.96 -46.56
CA ALA A 3 12.13 33.32 -45.79
C ALA A 3 11.75 34.31 -44.67
N THR A 4 12.49 34.22 -43.55
CA THR A 4 12.72 35.24 -42.50
C THR A 4 11.53 35.58 -41.57
N ALA A 5 11.51 35.14 -40.31
CA ALA A 5 12.34 35.54 -39.17
C ALA A 5 12.16 37.02 -38.75
N GLN A 6 11.66 37.27 -37.54
CA GLN A 6 12.42 38.01 -36.52
C GLN A 6 11.72 37.99 -35.15
N ALA A 7 12.47 37.51 -34.15
CA ALA A 7 12.28 37.84 -32.75
C ALA A 7 12.86 39.24 -32.47
N SER A 8 12.32 39.94 -31.47
CA SER A 8 13.11 40.92 -30.72
C SER A 8 12.69 40.96 -29.26
N SER A 9 13.71 40.82 -28.43
CA SER A 9 13.75 40.92 -26.97
C SER A 9 13.90 42.39 -26.54
N ILE A 10 13.90 42.62 -25.22
CA ILE A 10 14.48 43.73 -24.45
C ILE A 10 13.45 44.67 -23.79
N ARG A 11 13.29 44.58 -22.45
CA ARG A 11 13.95 45.51 -21.51
C ARG A 11 13.74 45.14 -20.03
N THR A 12 14.89 45.06 -19.37
CA THR A 12 15.16 45.13 -17.93
C THR A 12 14.56 46.38 -17.28
N ALA A 13 14.02 46.24 -16.06
CA ALA A 13 14.00 47.32 -15.07
C ALA A 13 14.07 46.73 -13.65
N PHE A 14 15.26 46.85 -13.05
CA PHE A 14 15.51 46.79 -11.62
C PHE A 14 14.93 48.05 -10.97
N LEU A 15 14.27 47.91 -9.82
CA LEU A 15 14.21 48.98 -8.81
C LEU A 15 14.14 48.37 -7.41
N PHE A 16 15.21 48.68 -6.67
CA PHE A 16 15.41 48.54 -5.22
C PHE A 16 14.66 49.65 -4.46
N PHE A 17 14.70 49.57 -3.11
CA PHE A 17 14.25 50.53 -2.06
C PHE A 17 12.82 50.27 -1.50
N GLU A 18 12.54 50.26 -0.19
CA GLU A 18 13.34 50.35 1.04
C GLU A 18 12.45 49.96 2.25
N LEU A 19 13.08 49.86 3.41
CA LEU A 19 12.62 49.46 4.74
C LEU A 19 11.50 50.33 5.36
N GLY A 20 10.72 49.73 6.28
CA GLY A 20 9.92 50.46 7.26
C GLY A 20 9.11 49.55 8.19
N ARG A 21 9.70 48.99 9.25
CA ARG A 21 9.64 49.45 10.66
C ARG A 21 8.34 49.08 11.41
N PHE A 22 8.49 48.18 12.38
CA PHE A 22 7.56 47.92 13.51
C PHE A 22 7.18 49.20 14.26
N PRO A 23 6.08 49.15 15.04
CA PRO A 23 6.30 49.20 16.48
C PRO A 23 5.45 48.22 17.30
N SER A 24 6.07 47.78 18.38
CA SER A 24 5.47 47.19 19.57
C SER A 24 5.00 48.28 20.52
N LYS A 25 3.92 48.04 21.28
CA LYS A 25 3.80 48.54 22.67
C LYS A 25 2.75 47.78 23.49
N TRP A 26 3.21 47.42 24.67
CA TRP A 26 2.51 46.87 25.83
C TRP A 26 1.63 47.93 26.55
N ILE A 27 0.63 47.51 27.34
CA ILE A 27 0.58 47.66 28.82
C ILE A 27 -0.77 47.17 29.40
N HIS A 28 -0.63 46.22 30.34
CA HIS A 28 -1.35 45.87 31.58
C HIS A 28 -2.72 46.43 31.99
N SER A 29 -3.47 45.52 32.65
CA SER A 29 -4.17 45.64 33.95
C SER A 29 -5.62 45.13 33.82
N GLY A 30 -6.20 44.27 34.65
CA GLY A 30 -5.85 43.74 35.96
C GLY A 30 -7.16 43.46 36.71
N ALA A 31 -7.29 42.25 37.27
CA ALA A 31 -8.27 41.81 38.29
C ALA A 31 -9.77 41.87 37.88
N THR A 32 -10.71 41.06 38.37
CA THR A 32 -10.88 40.43 39.69
C THR A 32 -11.74 39.17 39.59
N CYS A 33 -11.39 38.22 40.45
CA CYS A 33 -12.19 37.08 40.90
C CYS A 33 -13.39 37.57 41.75
N GLN A 34 -14.60 37.06 41.47
CA GLN A 34 -15.66 36.92 42.47
C GLN A 34 -16.46 35.63 42.25
N LEU A 35 -16.57 34.91 43.36
CA LEU A 35 -17.43 33.77 43.63
C LEU A 35 -18.89 34.04 43.25
N ASN A 36 -19.59 32.99 42.78
CA ASN A 36 -20.89 32.71 43.36
C ASN A 36 -21.24 31.22 43.35
N HIS A 37 -21.52 30.72 44.55
CA HIS A 37 -22.12 29.42 44.82
C HIS A 37 -23.59 29.44 44.40
N SER A 38 -24.06 28.40 43.72
CA SER A 38 -25.45 27.97 43.85
C SER A 38 -25.56 26.47 43.68
N HIS A 39 -25.98 25.83 44.76
CA HIS A 39 -26.38 24.44 44.87
C HIS A 39 -27.46 24.06 43.85
N SER A 40 -27.32 22.89 43.21
CA SER A 40 -28.48 22.05 42.92
C SER A 40 -28.10 20.57 43.11
N LYS A 41 -28.86 19.89 43.97
CA LYS A 41 -28.68 18.49 44.37
C LYS A 41 -29.17 17.54 43.24
N PRO A 42 -28.54 16.38 43.05
CA PRO A 42 -29.09 15.33 42.18
C PRO A 42 -30.23 14.57 42.90
N LYS A 43 -31.35 14.35 42.22
CA LYS A 43 -32.42 13.46 42.68
C LYS A 43 -32.03 11.99 42.43
N GLU A 44 -31.77 11.28 43.52
CA GLU A 44 -31.91 9.83 43.63
C GLU A 44 -33.34 9.42 43.22
N ASN A 45 -33.47 8.43 42.35
CA ASN A 45 -34.70 7.62 42.27
C ASN A 45 -34.30 6.16 42.52
N LYS A 46 -34.50 5.75 43.77
CA LYS A 46 -34.52 4.34 44.20
C LYS A 46 -35.82 3.71 43.74
N MET A 47 -35.73 2.54 43.08
CA MET A 47 -36.76 1.52 43.18
C MET A 47 -36.10 0.16 43.33
N ASN A 48 -36.50 -0.51 44.42
CA ASN A 48 -36.06 -1.81 44.87
C ASN A 48 -36.97 -2.92 44.31
N ARG A 49 -36.34 -4.10 44.12
CA ARG A 49 -36.81 -5.48 44.41
C ARG A 49 -37.89 -6.14 43.53
N LEU A 50 -37.53 -7.26 42.87
CA LEU A 50 -37.79 -8.70 43.17
C LEU A 50 -38.99 -9.19 42.34
N GLU A 51 -38.92 -10.24 41.52
CA GLU A 51 -38.78 -11.68 41.85
C GLU A 51 -38.13 -12.47 40.68
N THR A 52 -37.13 -13.32 40.93
CA THR A 52 -37.21 -14.79 41.11
C THR A 52 -37.48 -15.58 39.81
N TYR A 53 -36.46 -16.30 39.31
CA TYR A 53 -36.64 -17.69 38.85
C TYR A 53 -35.30 -18.44 38.95
N SER A 54 -35.29 -19.47 39.79
CA SER A 54 -34.18 -20.35 40.14
C SER A 54 -34.70 -21.77 39.96
N THR A 55 -34.06 -22.56 39.09
CA THR A 55 -34.07 -24.03 39.11
C THR A 55 -32.91 -24.50 38.23
N ARG A 56 -31.76 -24.85 38.83
CA ARG A 56 -31.32 -26.22 39.15
C ARG A 56 -31.11 -27.13 37.93
N MET A 57 -29.85 -27.43 37.61
CA MET A 57 -29.36 -28.81 37.48
C MET A 57 -27.82 -28.85 37.47
N LYS A 58 -27.26 -29.38 38.56
CA LYS A 58 -25.93 -30.03 38.64
C LYS A 58 -26.20 -31.51 38.90
N TRP A 59 -25.34 -32.39 38.39
CA TRP A 59 -24.99 -33.79 38.74
C TRP A 59 -24.46 -34.39 37.40
N LEU A 60 -23.38 -35.16 37.24
CA LEU A 60 -22.45 -35.90 38.09
C LEU A 60 -21.19 -36.24 37.26
N THR A 61 -20.00 -36.17 37.89
CA THR A 61 -18.69 -36.79 37.57
C THR A 61 -18.76 -38.33 37.82
N PRO A 62 -17.71 -39.21 37.78
CA PRO A 62 -16.29 -39.14 37.36
C PRO A 62 -15.64 -40.44 36.74
N CYS A 63 -14.32 -40.37 36.47
CA CYS A 63 -13.22 -41.38 36.64
C CYS A 63 -13.26 -42.83 36.09
N LEU A 64 -12.19 -43.23 35.36
CA LEU A 64 -11.39 -44.47 35.53
C LEU A 64 -10.13 -44.40 34.62
N LEU A 65 -8.88 -44.32 35.10
CA LEU A 65 -7.95 -45.32 35.67
C LEU A 65 -7.47 -46.45 34.71
N VAL A 66 -6.20 -46.35 34.32
CA VAL A 66 -5.13 -47.35 34.07
C VAL A 66 -5.52 -48.76 33.61
N ALA A 67 -4.94 -49.18 32.47
CA ALA A 67 -4.58 -50.57 32.20
C ALA A 67 -3.15 -50.65 31.65
N PHE A 68 -2.25 -51.22 32.45
CA PHE A 68 -0.98 -51.80 32.01
C PHE A 68 -1.29 -53.06 31.20
N ILE A 69 -0.77 -53.16 29.98
CA ILE A 69 -0.55 -54.45 29.32
C ILE A 69 0.93 -54.53 28.94
N ALA A 70 1.62 -55.45 29.60
CA ALA A 70 2.92 -55.94 29.17
C ALA A 70 2.73 -56.76 27.89
N GLY A 71 3.34 -56.31 26.81
CA GLY A 71 3.49 -57.06 25.56
C GLY A 71 4.96 -57.10 25.19
N CYS A 72 5.64 -58.17 25.57
CA CYS A 72 6.95 -58.53 25.04
C CYS A 72 6.75 -59.15 23.65
N GLY A 73 7.40 -58.59 22.63
CA GLY A 73 7.41 -59.14 21.27
C GLY A 73 8.16 -58.20 20.32
N GLY A 74 9.43 -58.52 20.07
CA GLY A 74 10.29 -57.78 19.14
C GLY A 74 9.95 -58.03 17.67
N GLY A 75 10.43 -57.15 16.81
CA GLY A 75 10.38 -57.29 15.35
C GLY A 75 10.52 -55.94 14.65
N ASP A 76 11.58 -55.81 13.86
CA ASP A 76 12.06 -54.60 13.19
C ASP A 76 11.08 -53.94 12.21
N SER A 77 11.46 -52.70 11.86
CA SER A 77 11.18 -51.94 10.62
C SER A 77 10.08 -50.87 10.63
N GLY A 78 10.53 -49.62 10.64
CA GLY A 78 9.99 -48.54 9.80
C GLY A 78 8.73 -47.83 10.26
N ARG A 79 8.90 -46.73 11.00
CA ARG A 79 8.25 -45.41 10.78
C ARG A 79 8.79 -44.39 11.79
N ALA A 80 9.31 -43.29 11.29
CA ALA A 80 9.75 -42.14 12.09
C ALA A 80 8.56 -41.47 12.82
N PRO A 81 8.80 -40.69 13.89
CA PRO A 81 7.80 -40.28 14.86
C PRO A 81 6.97 -39.08 14.41
N ILE A 82 5.71 -39.05 14.85
CA ILE A 82 4.81 -37.90 14.81
C ILE A 82 5.13 -36.97 16.00
N LEU A 83 6.27 -36.31 15.94
CA LEU A 83 6.60 -35.17 16.81
C LEU A 83 7.01 -34.04 15.87
N GLY A 84 6.44 -32.85 16.09
CA GLY A 84 6.48 -31.71 15.17
C GLY A 84 7.83 -31.54 14.50
N ALA A 85 7.83 -31.44 13.17
CA ALA A 85 9.01 -31.13 12.40
C ALA A 85 9.54 -29.77 12.88
N GLY A 86 10.50 -29.81 13.80
CA GLY A 86 11.34 -28.66 14.10
C GLY A 86 11.87 -28.17 12.76
N VAL A 87 11.70 -26.89 12.47
CA VAL A 87 12.27 -26.28 11.27
C VAL A 87 13.76 -26.61 11.31
N ALA A 88 14.23 -27.39 10.33
CA ALA A 88 15.65 -27.74 10.23
C ALA A 88 16.41 -26.43 9.97
N VAL A 89 16.97 -25.85 11.03
CA VAL A 89 17.76 -24.63 10.95
C VAL A 89 19.01 -24.97 10.14
N PHE A 90 19.28 -24.17 9.11
CA PHE A 90 20.50 -24.32 8.35
C PHE A 90 21.69 -24.00 9.25
N THR A 91 22.55 -24.99 9.49
CA THR A 91 23.80 -24.80 10.22
C THR A 91 24.94 -24.68 9.22
N VAL A 92 25.76 -23.64 9.37
CA VAL A 92 26.99 -23.50 8.58
C VAL A 92 27.90 -24.69 8.88
N PRO A 93 28.43 -25.39 7.87
CA PRO A 93 29.34 -26.51 8.08
C PRO A 93 30.56 -26.12 8.92
N VAL A 94 30.93 -26.98 9.88
CA VAL A 94 32.09 -26.78 10.73
C VAL A 94 33.35 -26.78 9.87
N GLY A 95 34.22 -25.78 10.05
CA GLY A 95 35.43 -25.60 9.23
C GLY A 95 35.23 -24.77 7.98
N SER A 96 34.05 -24.18 7.78
CA SER A 96 33.86 -23.15 6.75
C SER A 96 34.78 -21.96 7.01
N ILE A 97 35.50 -21.52 5.97
CA ILE A 97 36.29 -20.30 6.01
C ILE A 97 35.40 -19.09 5.69
N ILE A 98 35.72 -17.97 6.31
CA ILE A 98 35.13 -16.66 6.00
C ILE A 98 36.04 -15.89 5.05
N PRO A 99 35.53 -14.85 4.36
CA PRO A 99 36.33 -14.00 3.49
C PRO A 99 37.55 -13.42 4.21
N GLY A 100 38.73 -13.59 3.61
CA GLY A 100 40.02 -13.18 4.19
C GLY A 100 40.69 -14.22 5.10
N ALA A 101 40.01 -15.31 5.45
CA ALA A 101 40.65 -16.43 6.15
C ALA A 101 41.41 -17.34 5.17
N ILE A 102 42.55 -17.85 5.61
CA ILE A 102 43.40 -18.76 4.82
C ILE A 102 42.93 -20.19 5.10
N CYS A 103 42.62 -20.95 4.05
CA CYS A 103 42.34 -22.37 4.20
C CYS A 103 43.66 -23.14 4.45
N PRO A 104 43.71 -24.10 5.39
CA PRO A 104 44.92 -24.90 5.64
C PRO A 104 45.42 -25.67 4.40
N VAL A 105 44.53 -25.92 3.45
CA VAL A 105 44.79 -26.57 2.16
C VAL A 105 44.56 -25.58 1.02
N ASP A 106 45.36 -24.53 0.98
CA ASP A 106 45.35 -23.49 -0.08
C ASP A 106 46.56 -23.61 -1.03
N GLY A 107 46.43 -23.05 -2.22
CA GLY A 107 47.50 -22.96 -3.21
C GLY A 107 46.99 -22.60 -4.60
N ALA A 108 47.90 -22.19 -5.49
CA ALA A 108 47.57 -21.73 -6.85
C ALA A 108 46.81 -22.76 -7.73
N THR A 109 46.75 -24.01 -7.30
CA THR A 109 46.06 -25.11 -8.01
C THR A 109 44.77 -25.56 -7.32
N ILE A 110 44.39 -24.91 -6.22
CA ILE A 110 43.18 -25.21 -5.45
C ILE A 110 42.16 -24.08 -5.69
N PRO A 111 40.91 -24.40 -6.10
CA PRO A 111 39.91 -23.36 -6.32
C PRO A 111 39.52 -22.69 -5.01
N ALA A 112 39.42 -21.36 -5.06
CA ALA A 112 38.98 -20.52 -3.95
C ALA A 112 37.94 -19.50 -4.44
N VAL A 113 37.06 -19.07 -3.54
CA VAL A 113 36.13 -17.96 -3.82
C VAL A 113 36.89 -16.65 -3.64
N SER A 114 36.99 -15.87 -4.71
CA SER A 114 37.74 -14.60 -4.74
C SER A 114 36.85 -13.39 -4.45
N VAL A 115 35.61 -13.39 -4.95
CA VAL A 115 34.67 -12.28 -4.84
C VAL A 115 33.26 -12.81 -4.63
N THR A 116 32.46 -12.16 -3.78
CA THR A 116 31.04 -12.46 -3.60
C THR A 116 30.18 -11.22 -3.81
N ASN A 117 28.94 -11.42 -4.26
CA ASN A 117 27.92 -10.39 -4.32
C ASN A 117 26.58 -10.98 -3.81
N PRO A 118 25.95 -10.45 -2.74
CA PRO A 118 26.42 -9.35 -1.90
C PRO A 118 27.79 -9.62 -1.29
N VAL A 119 28.60 -8.56 -1.22
CA VAL A 119 29.90 -8.62 -0.56
C VAL A 119 29.72 -8.99 0.89
N SER A 120 30.67 -9.73 1.44
CA SER A 120 30.62 -10.14 2.83
C SER A 120 30.57 -8.95 3.79
N GLY A 121 29.76 -9.06 4.83
CA GLY A 121 29.54 -7.99 5.79
C GLY A 121 28.74 -6.81 5.23
N SER A 122 28.19 -6.92 4.01
CA SER A 122 27.26 -5.89 3.50
C SER A 122 26.10 -5.73 4.46
N GLN A 123 25.84 -4.51 4.91
CA GLN A 123 24.74 -4.21 5.84
C GLN A 123 23.46 -3.74 5.14
N ALA A 124 23.52 -3.54 3.83
CA ALA A 124 22.48 -2.90 3.04
C ALA A 124 22.31 -3.56 1.66
N ALA A 125 22.41 -4.89 1.59
CA ALA A 125 22.18 -5.60 0.34
C ALA A 125 20.71 -5.42 -0.11
N THR A 126 20.48 -5.31 -1.42
CA THR A 126 19.10 -5.26 -1.94
C THR A 126 18.35 -6.57 -1.63
N THR A 127 17.03 -6.48 -1.44
CA THR A 127 16.17 -7.65 -1.20
C THR A 127 15.91 -8.46 -2.47
N GLY A 128 15.92 -7.83 -3.64
CA GLY A 128 15.76 -8.48 -4.95
C GLY A 128 16.70 -7.92 -6.01
N THR A 129 16.59 -8.44 -7.23
CA THR A 129 17.30 -7.99 -8.43
C THR A 129 16.31 -7.67 -9.55
N ASN A 130 16.43 -6.48 -10.15
CA ASN A 130 15.57 -6.08 -11.26
C ASN A 130 15.67 -7.04 -12.44
N GLY A 131 14.53 -7.37 -13.04
CA GLY A 131 14.45 -8.29 -14.18
C GLY A 131 14.45 -9.78 -13.82
N VAL A 132 14.51 -10.14 -12.54
CA VAL A 132 14.38 -11.53 -12.08
C VAL A 132 12.91 -11.82 -11.75
N ALA A 133 12.38 -12.92 -12.28
CA ALA A 133 11.01 -13.36 -12.01
C ALA A 133 10.76 -13.54 -10.50
N GLY A 134 9.56 -13.19 -10.04
CA GLY A 134 9.20 -13.25 -8.62
C GLY A 134 9.95 -12.26 -7.72
N GLY A 135 10.69 -11.29 -8.31
CA GLY A 135 11.52 -10.36 -7.55
C GLY A 135 12.75 -11.02 -6.90
N GLY A 136 13.16 -12.18 -7.41
CA GLY A 136 14.31 -12.94 -6.89
C GLY A 136 15.59 -12.13 -6.80
N LYS A 137 16.48 -12.55 -5.89
CA LYS A 137 17.81 -11.98 -5.68
C LYS A 137 18.86 -12.87 -6.33
N LEU A 138 19.75 -12.26 -7.10
CA LEU A 138 20.99 -12.89 -7.55
C LEU A 138 22.04 -12.80 -6.45
N ILE A 139 22.61 -13.96 -6.09
CA ILE A 139 23.71 -14.09 -5.15
C ILE A 139 24.84 -14.80 -5.88
N THR A 140 25.98 -14.14 -6.05
CA THR A 140 27.08 -14.63 -6.87
C THR A 140 28.35 -14.87 -6.08
N ALA A 141 29.13 -15.83 -6.57
CA ALA A 141 30.49 -16.11 -6.12
C ALA A 141 31.39 -16.30 -7.34
N THR A 142 32.48 -15.55 -7.39
CA THR A 142 33.52 -15.66 -8.40
C THR A 142 34.62 -16.56 -7.87
N PHE A 143 35.05 -17.53 -8.68
CA PHE A 143 36.16 -18.42 -8.33
C PHE A 143 37.49 -17.92 -8.90
N SER A 144 38.59 -18.28 -8.23
CA SER A 144 39.96 -17.99 -8.67
C SER A 144 40.36 -18.72 -9.96
N MET A 145 39.61 -19.74 -10.36
CA MET A 145 39.86 -20.56 -11.54
C MET A 145 38.56 -21.18 -12.08
N PRO A 146 38.58 -21.70 -13.32
CA PRO A 146 37.42 -22.38 -13.89
C PRO A 146 36.99 -23.60 -13.07
N MET A 147 35.69 -23.75 -12.86
CA MET A 147 35.02 -24.85 -12.14
C MET A 147 34.25 -25.77 -13.10
N ILE A 148 33.98 -26.99 -12.66
CA ILE A 148 33.06 -27.91 -13.35
C ILE A 148 31.63 -27.47 -13.06
N ALA A 149 30.91 -27.00 -14.09
CA ALA A 149 29.55 -26.47 -13.95
C ALA A 149 28.58 -27.44 -13.25
N ALA A 150 28.68 -28.75 -13.51
CA ALA A 150 27.83 -29.76 -12.89
C ALA A 150 28.00 -29.86 -11.37
N THR A 151 29.15 -29.44 -10.83
CA THR A 151 29.42 -29.44 -9.38
C THR A 151 28.92 -28.19 -8.68
N ILE A 152 28.47 -27.17 -9.44
CA ILE A 152 27.86 -25.93 -8.93
C ILE A 152 26.34 -26.04 -9.12
N ASN A 153 25.65 -26.47 -8.06
CA ASN A 153 24.22 -26.72 -8.08
C ASN A 153 23.61 -26.50 -6.68
N SER A 154 22.33 -26.81 -6.51
CA SER A 154 21.60 -26.62 -5.23
C SER A 154 22.12 -27.47 -4.05
N SER A 155 22.95 -28.50 -4.30
CA SER A 155 23.61 -29.27 -3.24
C SER A 155 24.93 -28.65 -2.78
N SER A 156 25.57 -27.82 -3.61
CA SER A 156 26.86 -27.21 -3.30
C SER A 156 26.81 -25.71 -3.05
N PHE A 157 25.70 -25.04 -3.38
CA PHE A 157 25.45 -23.63 -3.07
C PHE A 157 24.13 -23.46 -2.33
N ALA A 158 24.20 -23.05 -1.06
CA ALA A 158 23.05 -22.80 -0.20
C ALA A 158 23.04 -21.36 0.33
N VAL A 159 21.84 -20.83 0.58
CA VAL A 159 21.62 -19.53 1.22
C VAL A 159 20.52 -19.70 2.27
N ALA A 160 20.70 -19.16 3.47
CA ALA A 160 19.71 -19.25 4.54
C ALA A 160 19.70 -17.96 5.39
N PRO A 161 18.55 -17.55 5.95
CA PRO A 161 18.53 -16.55 7.01
C PRO A 161 19.19 -17.11 8.28
N ALA A 162 19.77 -16.25 9.11
CA ALA A 162 20.59 -16.63 10.28
C ALA A 162 19.90 -17.57 11.30
N SER A 163 18.57 -17.66 11.28
CA SER A 163 17.78 -18.50 12.18
C SER A 163 16.71 -19.33 11.45
N GLY A 164 16.91 -19.63 10.16
CA GLY A 164 15.90 -20.36 9.37
C GLY A 164 16.49 -21.47 8.50
N ALA A 165 15.61 -22.11 7.73
CA ALA A 165 15.97 -23.16 6.81
C ALA A 165 16.66 -22.62 5.55
N ALA A 166 17.41 -23.48 4.86
CA ALA A 166 17.99 -23.15 3.57
C ALA A 166 16.88 -22.79 2.56
N LEU A 167 17.10 -21.72 1.81
CA LEU A 167 16.21 -21.26 0.76
C LEU A 167 16.25 -22.25 -0.40
N VAL A 168 15.09 -22.53 -0.98
CA VAL A 168 14.99 -23.27 -2.24
C VAL A 168 15.28 -22.30 -3.39
N PRO A 169 16.34 -22.51 -4.20
CA PRO A 169 16.62 -21.65 -5.35
C PRO A 169 15.58 -21.85 -6.46
N ALA A 170 15.34 -20.79 -7.23
CA ALA A 170 14.76 -20.94 -8.57
C ALA A 170 15.75 -21.55 -9.55
N SER A 171 17.04 -21.18 -9.44
CA SER A 171 18.11 -21.78 -10.23
C SER A 171 19.47 -21.58 -9.58
N VAL A 172 20.41 -22.46 -9.93
CA VAL A 172 21.84 -22.29 -9.68
C VAL A 172 22.55 -22.47 -11.01
N THR A 173 23.34 -21.49 -11.43
CA THR A 173 24.04 -21.50 -12.72
C THR A 173 25.52 -21.16 -12.55
N TYR A 174 26.33 -21.53 -13.52
CA TYR A 174 27.76 -21.22 -13.55
C TYR A 174 28.18 -20.74 -14.94
N ASN A 175 28.88 -19.61 -15.00
CA ASN A 175 29.48 -19.08 -16.22
C ASN A 175 30.99 -19.36 -16.21
N ALA A 176 31.44 -20.25 -17.09
CA ALA A 176 32.83 -20.68 -17.19
C ALA A 176 33.78 -19.62 -17.80
N ILE A 177 33.25 -18.58 -18.45
CA ILE A 177 34.07 -17.50 -19.02
C ILE A 177 34.47 -16.51 -17.92
N THR A 178 33.51 -16.18 -17.04
CA THR A 178 33.73 -15.22 -15.94
C THR A 178 34.07 -15.89 -14.61
N ASN A 179 34.03 -17.22 -14.56
CA ASN A 179 34.16 -18.04 -13.36
C ASN A 179 33.15 -17.69 -12.26
N VAL A 180 31.93 -17.29 -12.64
CA VAL A 180 30.89 -16.85 -11.70
C VAL A 180 29.81 -17.91 -11.53
N ALA A 181 29.61 -18.37 -10.29
CA ALA A 181 28.40 -19.06 -9.88
C ALA A 181 27.33 -18.07 -9.46
N THR A 182 26.07 -18.34 -9.82
CA THR A 182 24.91 -17.51 -9.50
C THR A 182 23.81 -18.37 -8.88
N PHE A 183 23.46 -18.10 -7.63
CA PHE A 183 22.26 -18.60 -6.97
C PHE A 183 21.14 -17.58 -7.14
N THR A 184 20.02 -18.00 -7.74
CA THR A 184 18.84 -17.15 -7.93
C THR A 184 17.75 -17.60 -6.97
N THR A 185 17.33 -16.73 -6.05
CA THR A 185 16.21 -17.02 -5.14
C THR A 185 14.89 -17.00 -5.92
N ALA A 186 13.91 -17.81 -5.50
CA ALA A 186 12.59 -17.85 -6.16
C ALA A 186 11.71 -16.62 -5.88
N SER A 187 12.01 -15.90 -4.79
CA SER A 187 11.33 -14.68 -4.37
C SER A 187 12.33 -13.67 -3.81
N ALA A 188 11.89 -12.43 -3.63
CA ALA A 188 12.67 -11.43 -2.90
C ALA A 188 13.03 -11.93 -1.48
N LEU A 189 14.22 -11.56 -1.01
CA LEU A 189 14.64 -11.78 0.37
C LEU A 189 13.88 -10.86 1.32
N LEU A 190 13.65 -11.33 2.55
CA LEU A 190 13.08 -10.51 3.62
C LEU A 190 13.96 -9.28 3.92
N PRO A 191 13.40 -8.08 4.12
CA PRO A 191 14.15 -6.87 4.47
C PRO A 191 14.74 -6.95 5.89
N ASN A 192 15.75 -6.11 6.17
CA ASN A 192 16.46 -6.04 7.46
C ASN A 192 16.95 -7.40 8.02
N THR A 193 17.09 -8.43 7.18
CA THR A 193 17.36 -9.81 7.60
C THR A 193 18.79 -10.19 7.25
N ALA A 194 19.47 -10.83 8.20
CA ALA A 194 20.81 -11.38 7.99
C ALA A 194 20.73 -12.74 7.32
N TYR A 195 21.44 -12.90 6.21
CA TYR A 195 21.59 -14.14 5.47
C TYR A 195 23.03 -14.62 5.49
N THR A 196 23.19 -15.94 5.48
CA THR A 196 24.46 -16.63 5.28
C THR A 196 24.38 -17.45 4.01
N ALA A 197 25.35 -17.25 3.13
CA ALA A 197 25.54 -18.04 1.93
C ALA A 197 26.76 -18.93 2.10
N VAL A 198 26.67 -20.16 1.59
CA VAL A 198 27.71 -21.17 1.71
C VAL A 198 27.94 -21.86 0.37
N ILE A 199 29.21 -21.98 -0.01
CA ILE A 199 29.66 -22.87 -1.08
C ILE A 199 30.43 -24.02 -0.46
N LEU A 200 29.97 -25.24 -0.71
CA LEU A 200 30.59 -26.44 -0.17
C LEU A 200 31.81 -26.85 -0.99
N LYS A 201 32.77 -27.46 -0.31
CA LYS A 201 34.03 -27.96 -0.88
C LYS A 201 33.88 -29.06 -1.92
N ALA A 202 32.66 -29.60 -2.05
CA ALA A 202 32.30 -30.53 -3.12
C ALA A 202 32.40 -29.92 -4.53
N ALA A 203 32.43 -28.59 -4.65
CA ALA A 203 32.71 -27.91 -5.91
C ALA A 203 34.15 -28.16 -6.37
N THR A 204 34.33 -28.56 -7.63
CA THR A 204 35.65 -28.91 -8.19
C THR A 204 36.05 -27.99 -9.35
N SER A 205 37.35 -27.73 -9.45
CA SER A 205 37.93 -27.03 -10.59
C SER A 205 37.80 -27.85 -11.86
N ALA A 206 37.91 -27.21 -13.03
CA ALA A 206 37.94 -27.89 -14.33
C ALA A 206 39.08 -28.92 -14.46
N ALA A 207 40.12 -28.82 -13.62
CA ALA A 207 41.21 -29.79 -13.49
C ALA A 207 40.92 -30.94 -12.49
N GLY A 208 39.69 -31.03 -11.97
CA GLY A 208 39.22 -32.10 -11.08
C GLY A 208 39.59 -31.93 -9.60
N ARG A 209 40.08 -30.75 -9.17
CA ARG A 209 40.50 -30.53 -7.77
C ARG A 209 39.38 -29.84 -6.97
N ALA A 210 38.99 -30.44 -5.85
CA ALA A 210 38.00 -29.87 -4.93
C ALA A 210 38.51 -28.59 -4.26
N MET A 211 37.60 -27.72 -3.81
CA MET A 211 37.97 -26.62 -2.94
C MET A 211 38.55 -27.15 -1.63
N GLY A 212 39.48 -26.40 -1.04
CA GLY A 212 40.15 -26.81 0.19
C GLY A 212 39.22 -26.81 1.42
N CYS A 213 38.35 -25.81 1.51
CA CYS A 213 37.45 -25.57 2.63
C CYS A 213 36.07 -25.15 2.10
N ASP A 214 35.01 -25.39 2.88
CA ASP A 214 33.72 -24.75 2.63
C ASP A 214 33.90 -23.23 2.79
N TYR A 215 33.18 -22.44 2.00
CA TYR A 215 33.28 -20.99 2.03
C TYR A 215 31.94 -20.39 2.45
N ALA A 216 31.92 -19.69 3.58
CA ALA A 216 30.72 -19.08 4.13
C ALA A 216 30.89 -17.56 4.22
N TRP A 217 29.88 -16.81 3.78
CA TRP A 217 29.85 -15.36 3.97
C TRP A 217 28.46 -14.90 4.38
N ASN A 218 28.43 -13.77 5.10
CA ASN A 218 27.19 -13.17 5.57
C ASN A 218 26.93 -11.84 4.87
N PHE A 219 25.66 -11.50 4.75
CA PHE A 219 25.22 -10.17 4.37
C PHE A 219 23.86 -9.91 5.03
N LYS A 220 23.56 -8.65 5.28
CA LYS A 220 22.27 -8.18 5.75
C LYS A 220 21.58 -7.40 4.65
N THR A 221 20.34 -7.74 4.36
CA THR A 221 19.52 -6.94 3.45
C THR A 221 19.24 -5.58 4.08
N ALA A 222 19.17 -4.54 3.27
CA ALA A 222 18.75 -3.23 3.74
C ALA A 222 17.40 -3.33 4.48
N PRO A 223 17.19 -2.51 5.52
CA PRO A 223 15.85 -2.22 5.98
C PRO A 223 15.00 -1.78 4.80
N VAL A 224 13.68 -1.98 4.86
CA VAL A 224 12.80 -1.20 3.99
C VAL A 224 13.19 0.25 4.25
N ALA A 225 13.66 0.96 3.22
CA ALA A 225 13.93 2.38 3.36
C ALA A 225 12.68 2.97 3.99
N ALA A 226 12.81 3.72 5.08
CA ALA A 226 11.70 4.46 5.64
C ALA A 226 11.28 5.42 4.54
N VAL A 227 10.30 5.02 3.74
CA VAL A 227 9.57 5.92 2.89
C VAL A 227 8.88 6.79 3.93
N THR A 228 9.39 8.00 4.14
CA THR A 228 8.60 9.00 4.87
C THR A 228 7.24 8.97 4.21
N PRO A 229 6.18 8.56 4.93
CA PRO A 229 4.86 8.42 4.34
C PRO A 229 4.56 9.72 3.60
N PRO A 230 4.03 9.66 2.36
CA PRO A 230 3.71 10.88 1.66
C PRO A 230 2.78 11.71 2.55
N SER A 231 3.09 12.99 2.75
CA SER A 231 2.20 13.88 3.48
C SER A 231 0.80 13.79 2.90
N ALA A 232 -0.24 13.78 3.75
CA ALA A 232 -1.62 13.74 3.29
C ALA A 232 -1.88 14.82 2.23
N VAL A 233 -2.64 14.47 1.19
CA VAL A 233 -2.95 15.40 0.11
C VAL A 233 -3.84 16.51 0.65
N ASN A 234 -3.45 17.76 0.43
CA ASN A 234 -4.26 18.89 0.87
C ASN A 234 -5.45 19.08 -0.08
N LEU A 235 -6.65 18.75 0.41
CA LEU A 235 -7.91 18.93 -0.31
C LEU A 235 -8.53 20.32 -0.13
N GLY A 236 -7.95 21.18 0.73
CA GLY A 236 -8.50 22.51 1.02
C GLY A 236 -9.99 22.47 1.37
N THR A 237 -10.76 23.33 0.71
CA THR A 237 -12.23 23.41 0.85
C THR A 237 -12.96 22.17 0.33
N ALA A 238 -12.34 21.36 -0.53
CA ALA A 238 -12.95 20.14 -1.04
C ALA A 238 -13.00 18.99 -0.02
N SER A 239 -12.37 19.13 1.14
CA SER A 239 -12.32 18.11 2.19
C SER A 239 -13.70 17.70 2.74
N SER A 240 -14.73 18.55 2.63
CA SER A 240 -16.11 18.21 3.04
C SER A 240 -17.00 17.60 1.94
N TYR A 241 -16.46 17.43 0.73
CA TYR A 241 -17.24 17.01 -0.44
C TYR A 241 -17.05 15.52 -0.71
N GLY A 242 -18.16 14.80 -0.82
CA GLY A 242 -18.17 13.39 -1.18
C GLY A 242 -18.15 13.17 -2.69
N ILE A 243 -18.71 14.11 -3.46
CA ILE A 243 -18.78 14.03 -4.92
C ILE A 243 -18.41 15.39 -5.53
N ALA A 244 -17.64 15.36 -6.61
CA ALA A 244 -17.47 16.48 -7.52
C ALA A 244 -17.59 16.00 -8.96
N ALA A 245 -18.24 16.80 -9.81
CA ALA A 245 -18.34 16.52 -11.24
C ALA A 245 -18.36 17.81 -12.05
N THR A 246 -17.70 17.79 -13.23
CA THR A 246 -17.64 18.96 -14.11
C THR A 246 -18.60 18.88 -15.30
N ALA A 247 -19.04 17.66 -15.66
CA ALA A 247 -19.99 17.40 -16.74
C ALA A 247 -21.38 16.95 -16.24
N GLY A 248 -21.70 17.20 -14.98
CA GLY A 248 -22.96 16.81 -14.35
C GLY A 248 -22.94 15.35 -13.87
N VAL A 249 -24.10 14.91 -13.37
CA VAL A 249 -24.25 13.56 -12.82
C VAL A 249 -25.42 12.80 -13.43
N THR A 250 -25.34 11.48 -13.36
CA THR A 250 -26.41 10.57 -13.79
C THR A 250 -26.70 9.56 -12.67
N ASN A 251 -27.97 9.44 -12.28
CA ASN A 251 -28.47 8.42 -11.36
C ASN A 251 -29.44 7.47 -12.08
N THR A 252 -29.08 6.20 -12.24
CA THR A 252 -29.80 5.29 -13.15
C THR A 252 -30.90 4.46 -12.48
N LEU A 253 -30.79 4.14 -11.20
CA LEU A 253 -31.83 3.42 -10.44
C LEU A 253 -32.28 4.18 -9.21
N THR A 254 -33.50 3.85 -8.77
CA THR A 254 -34.16 4.44 -7.59
C THR A 254 -34.47 3.41 -6.52
N VAL A 255 -34.17 2.12 -6.74
CA VAL A 255 -34.41 1.07 -5.74
C VAL A 255 -33.25 0.06 -5.76
N PRO A 256 -32.42 0.02 -4.72
CA PRO A 256 -32.37 0.98 -3.61
C PRO A 256 -31.94 2.37 -4.08
N ILE A 257 -32.42 3.43 -3.40
CA ILE A 257 -32.00 4.80 -3.72
C ILE A 257 -30.51 5.00 -3.44
N SER A 258 -29.86 5.81 -4.26
CA SER A 258 -28.49 6.23 -4.00
C SER A 258 -28.44 7.20 -2.81
N HIS A 259 -27.48 7.02 -1.92
CA HIS A 259 -27.27 7.81 -0.70
C HIS A 259 -25.91 8.50 -0.73
N ILE A 260 -25.90 9.81 -0.48
CA ILE A 260 -24.70 10.63 -0.43
C ILE A 260 -24.59 11.25 0.97
N ASN A 261 -23.58 10.84 1.73
CA ASN A 261 -23.25 11.35 3.06
C ASN A 261 -22.09 12.35 2.95
N GLY A 262 -22.43 13.59 2.60
CA GLY A 262 -21.48 14.68 2.38
C GLY A 262 -21.97 15.68 1.34
N ASN A 263 -21.20 16.75 1.15
CA ASN A 263 -21.52 17.78 0.16
C ASN A 263 -21.20 17.31 -1.26
N VAL A 264 -21.85 17.92 -2.25
CA VAL A 264 -21.61 17.69 -3.67
C VAL A 264 -21.28 19.01 -4.34
N VAL A 265 -20.36 19.01 -5.30
CA VAL A 265 -20.11 20.18 -6.16
C VAL A 265 -20.29 19.81 -7.63
N LEU A 266 -21.14 20.54 -8.34
CA LEU A 266 -21.39 20.38 -9.78
C LEU A 266 -21.03 21.69 -10.49
N ASN A 267 -19.85 21.74 -11.11
CA ASN A 267 -19.33 22.97 -11.71
C ASN A 267 -18.41 22.66 -12.91
N PRO A 268 -18.66 23.20 -14.12
CA PRO A 268 -19.69 24.19 -14.47
C PRO A 268 -21.07 23.59 -14.76
N THR A 269 -21.17 22.29 -15.00
CA THR A 269 -22.43 21.65 -15.42
C THR A 269 -23.22 21.18 -14.20
N ALA A 270 -24.26 21.93 -13.84
CA ALA A 270 -25.11 21.68 -12.67
C ALA A 270 -26.36 20.85 -13.00
N THR A 271 -26.18 19.69 -13.66
CA THR A 271 -27.29 18.81 -14.07
C THR A 271 -27.23 17.44 -13.40
N CYS A 272 -28.40 16.84 -13.20
CA CYS A 272 -28.62 15.48 -12.75
C CYS A 272 -29.62 14.81 -13.71
N ASN A 273 -29.21 13.75 -14.41
CA ASN A 273 -29.99 13.12 -15.50
C ASN A 273 -30.44 14.15 -16.56
N ALA A 274 -29.51 15.03 -16.97
CA ALA A 274 -29.75 16.13 -17.91
C ALA A 274 -30.79 17.19 -17.46
N VAL A 275 -31.28 17.13 -16.21
CA VAL A 275 -32.15 18.14 -15.61
C VAL A 275 -31.32 19.02 -14.69
N MET A 276 -31.53 20.34 -14.72
CA MET A 276 -30.87 21.25 -13.78
C MET A 276 -31.21 20.85 -12.34
N VAL A 277 -30.20 20.81 -11.48
CA VAL A 277 -30.42 20.65 -10.03
C VAL A 277 -31.08 21.91 -9.47
N ASP A 278 -31.66 21.80 -8.28
CA ASP A 278 -32.37 22.95 -7.70
C ASP A 278 -31.41 24.06 -7.25
N ASN A 279 -31.97 25.26 -7.06
CA ASN A 279 -31.21 26.42 -6.60
C ASN A 279 -31.27 26.63 -5.08
N VAL A 280 -31.50 25.55 -4.32
CA VAL A 280 -31.62 25.58 -2.86
C VAL A 280 -30.72 24.56 -2.16
N GLY A 281 -29.83 23.90 -2.92
CA GLY A 281 -28.81 23.02 -2.38
C GLY A 281 -29.13 21.54 -2.44
N GLY A 282 -30.05 21.11 -3.29
CA GLY A 282 -30.42 19.72 -3.51
C GLY A 282 -30.32 19.30 -4.98
N PHE A 283 -30.71 18.05 -5.27
CA PHE A 283 -30.71 17.50 -6.63
C PHE A 283 -32.00 17.77 -7.42
N GLY A 284 -32.98 18.47 -6.84
CA GLY A 284 -34.30 18.64 -7.43
C GLY A 284 -34.93 17.30 -7.84
N LEU A 285 -35.49 17.25 -9.06
CA LEU A 285 -36.14 16.04 -9.59
C LEU A 285 -35.17 15.02 -10.17
N CYS A 286 -33.95 15.41 -10.55
CA CYS A 286 -32.95 14.55 -11.24
C CYS A 286 -33.56 13.60 -12.29
N GLY A 287 -34.37 14.13 -13.21
CA GLY A 287 -35.03 13.30 -14.24
C GLY A 287 -35.97 12.21 -13.71
N GLY A 288 -36.49 12.36 -12.49
CA GLY A 288 -37.35 11.38 -11.80
C GLY A 288 -36.60 10.44 -10.85
N SER A 289 -35.28 10.55 -10.76
CA SER A 289 -34.43 9.65 -9.95
C SER A 289 -33.53 10.42 -8.97
N PRO A 290 -34.07 11.22 -8.04
CA PRO A 290 -33.24 11.98 -7.11
C PRO A 290 -32.54 11.05 -6.10
N PRO A 291 -31.22 11.20 -5.86
CA PRO A 291 -30.57 10.58 -4.72
C PRO A 291 -31.00 11.23 -3.41
N THR A 292 -30.79 10.53 -2.30
CA THR A 292 -30.82 11.14 -0.96
C THR A 292 -29.46 11.74 -0.64
N ILE A 293 -29.44 12.99 -0.17
CA ILE A 293 -28.22 13.68 0.25
C ILE A 293 -28.33 14.09 1.73
N ASN A 294 -27.31 13.75 2.51
CA ASN A 294 -27.06 14.24 3.86
C ASN A 294 -25.93 15.27 3.79
N GLY A 295 -26.22 16.41 3.19
CA GLY A 295 -25.26 17.45 2.82
C GLY A 295 -25.92 18.42 1.83
N THR A 296 -25.10 19.24 1.18
CA THR A 296 -25.57 20.30 0.27
C THR A 296 -24.97 20.15 -1.12
N VAL A 297 -25.77 20.36 -2.16
CA VAL A 297 -25.32 20.45 -3.55
C VAL A 297 -24.92 21.89 -3.86
N ILE A 298 -23.67 22.07 -4.25
CA ILE A 298 -23.06 23.36 -4.58
C ILE A 298 -22.90 23.46 -6.09
N THR A 299 -23.30 24.58 -6.66
CA THR A 299 -23.34 24.87 -8.09
C THR A 299 -22.97 26.33 -8.32
N PRO A 300 -22.75 26.77 -9.58
CA PRO A 300 -22.58 28.18 -9.88
C PRO A 300 -23.76 29.08 -9.46
N THR A 301 -24.95 28.51 -9.30
CA THR A 301 -26.16 29.26 -8.94
C THR A 301 -26.50 29.17 -7.45
N PHE A 302 -25.93 28.20 -6.72
CA PHE A 302 -26.16 28.02 -5.30
C PHE A 302 -24.91 27.49 -4.55
N PRO A 303 -24.49 28.11 -3.42
CA PRO A 303 -24.93 29.41 -2.94
C PRO A 303 -24.45 30.53 -3.88
N ASP A 304 -23.31 30.33 -4.54
CA ASP A 304 -22.72 31.26 -5.51
C ASP A 304 -21.60 30.61 -6.34
N THR A 305 -21.26 31.25 -7.46
CA THR A 305 -20.17 30.85 -8.36
C THR A 305 -18.79 30.86 -7.69
N THR A 306 -18.56 31.73 -6.72
CA THR A 306 -17.25 31.89 -6.06
C THR A 306 -16.91 30.63 -5.26
N THR A 307 -17.87 30.13 -4.49
CA THR A 307 -17.75 28.92 -3.68
C THR A 307 -17.56 27.70 -4.58
N ALA A 308 -18.39 27.55 -5.62
CA ALA A 308 -18.26 26.45 -6.57
C ALA A 308 -16.88 26.45 -7.29
N ASN A 309 -16.36 27.62 -7.64
CA ASN A 309 -15.04 27.74 -8.26
C ASN A 309 -13.89 27.47 -7.29
N ALA A 310 -14.00 27.92 -6.04
CA ALA A 310 -12.97 27.69 -5.02
C ALA A 310 -12.79 26.18 -4.74
N VAL A 311 -13.89 25.45 -4.57
CA VAL A 311 -13.86 24.00 -4.36
C VAL A 311 -13.23 23.31 -5.58
N GLN A 312 -13.65 23.68 -6.80
CA GLN A 312 -13.08 23.09 -8.02
C GLN A 312 -11.59 23.39 -8.20
N ALA A 313 -11.14 24.57 -7.76
CA ALA A 313 -9.72 24.94 -7.79
C ALA A 313 -8.89 24.09 -6.82
N ASP A 314 -9.36 23.89 -5.58
CA ASP A 314 -8.69 23.06 -4.59
C ASP A 314 -8.63 21.59 -5.01
N LEU A 315 -9.71 21.07 -5.61
CA LEU A 315 -9.76 19.74 -6.22
C LEU A 315 -8.68 19.52 -7.27
N ARG A 316 -8.56 20.47 -8.20
CA ARG A 316 -7.56 20.41 -9.26
C ARG A 316 -6.15 20.56 -8.69
N ALA A 317 -5.95 21.40 -7.68
CA ALA A 317 -4.67 21.55 -7.00
C ALA A 317 -4.25 20.23 -6.32
N ALA A 318 -5.17 19.54 -5.66
CA ALA A 318 -4.94 18.22 -5.08
C ALA A 318 -4.52 17.19 -6.13
N TYR A 319 -5.23 17.10 -7.27
CA TYR A 319 -4.87 16.21 -8.37
C TYR A 319 -3.46 16.47 -8.91
N LEU A 320 -3.13 17.75 -9.17
CA LEU A 320 -1.82 18.15 -9.68
C LEU A 320 -0.69 17.88 -8.68
N SER A 321 -0.95 18.04 -7.38
CA SER A 321 0.04 17.82 -6.32
C SER A 321 0.56 16.38 -6.24
N ILE A 322 -0.24 15.42 -6.74
CA ILE A 322 0.11 14.00 -6.81
C ILE A 322 0.31 13.50 -8.24
N THR A 323 0.43 14.37 -9.24
CA THR A 323 0.67 13.96 -10.64
C THR A 323 2.18 13.86 -10.94
N PRO A 324 2.71 12.73 -11.46
CA PRO A 324 4.14 12.59 -11.74
C PRO A 324 4.72 13.59 -12.76
N PRO A 325 6.04 13.90 -12.71
CA PRO A 325 6.71 14.92 -13.54
C PRO A 325 6.73 14.71 -15.06
N ALA A 326 6.35 13.53 -15.58
CA ALA A 326 6.42 13.21 -17.02
C ALA A 326 5.09 13.45 -17.80
N GLY A 327 4.16 14.24 -17.24
CA GLY A 327 3.12 15.01 -17.96
C GLY A 327 1.67 14.54 -17.81
N PRO A 328 0.65 15.34 -18.24
CA PRO A 328 0.63 16.81 -18.41
C PRO A 328 -0.52 17.51 -17.59
N PRO A 329 -0.42 18.78 -17.12
CA PRO A 329 0.72 19.65 -16.83
C PRO A 329 1.24 19.46 -15.38
N ALA A 330 2.52 19.76 -15.17
CA ALA A 330 3.27 19.42 -13.98
C ALA A 330 3.29 20.54 -12.91
N ALA A 331 3.01 20.18 -11.65
CA ALA A 331 3.57 20.77 -10.42
C ALA A 331 3.27 19.87 -9.20
N GLY A 332 4.16 18.91 -8.91
CA GLY A 332 4.06 18.06 -7.72
C GLY A 332 4.88 16.77 -7.84
N SER A 333 6.14 16.80 -7.39
CA SER A 333 7.02 15.62 -7.41
C SER A 333 6.69 14.70 -6.25
N LEU A 334 6.22 13.48 -6.54
CA LEU A 334 6.50 12.32 -5.69
C LEU A 334 7.58 11.48 -6.37
N GLY A 335 8.82 11.99 -6.38
CA GLY A 335 9.98 11.18 -6.75
C GLY A 335 10.09 9.97 -5.82
N GLY A 336 10.39 8.78 -6.37
CA GLY A 336 10.58 7.56 -5.58
C GLY A 336 9.36 6.66 -5.42
N ALA A 337 8.31 6.85 -6.23
CA ALA A 337 7.15 5.94 -6.24
C ALA A 337 7.53 4.51 -6.63
N THR A 338 6.95 3.54 -5.92
CA THR A 338 7.12 2.12 -6.19
C THR A 338 6.30 1.74 -7.43
N THR A 339 6.93 1.14 -8.43
CA THR A 339 6.23 0.73 -9.66
C THR A 339 5.37 -0.50 -9.43
N ILE A 340 4.10 -0.42 -9.78
CA ILE A 340 3.20 -1.55 -10.02
C ILE A 340 3.36 -1.93 -11.50
N ALA A 341 3.55 -3.22 -11.78
CA ALA A 341 3.75 -3.70 -13.14
C ALA A 341 2.53 -3.42 -14.03
N ALA A 342 2.76 -3.11 -15.30
CA ALA A 342 1.70 -2.81 -16.26
C ALA A 342 0.73 -3.99 -16.42
N GLY A 343 -0.57 -3.69 -16.52
CA GLY A 343 -1.62 -4.71 -16.68
C GLY A 343 -1.85 -5.60 -15.45
N THR A 344 -1.28 -5.27 -14.30
CA THR A 344 -1.45 -6.05 -13.06
C THR A 344 -2.84 -5.79 -12.47
N THR A 345 -3.54 -6.87 -12.16
CA THR A 345 -4.70 -6.84 -11.26
C THR A 345 -4.21 -6.95 -9.82
N LEU A 346 -4.73 -6.12 -8.92
CA LEU A 346 -4.41 -6.16 -7.51
C LEU A 346 -5.49 -6.91 -6.72
N GLY A 347 -5.09 -7.40 -5.55
CA GLY A 347 -5.97 -8.08 -4.63
C GLY A 347 -6.06 -9.57 -4.88
N ALA A 348 -6.53 -10.30 -3.87
CA ALA A 348 -6.66 -11.75 -3.90
C ALA A 348 -8.04 -12.19 -3.41
N PRO A 349 -8.47 -13.43 -3.72
CA PRO A 349 -9.65 -14.02 -3.08
C PRO A 349 -9.61 -13.91 -1.56
N THR A 350 -10.77 -13.72 -0.94
CA THR A 350 -10.89 -13.61 0.52
C THR A 350 -10.27 -14.79 1.24
N GLY A 351 -9.46 -14.50 2.26
CA GLY A 351 -8.77 -15.52 3.07
C GLY A 351 -7.44 -15.99 2.50
N ASN A 352 -7.05 -15.54 1.30
CA ASN A 352 -5.71 -15.80 0.78
C ASN A 352 -4.64 -15.08 1.61
N ALA A 353 -3.43 -15.65 1.59
CA ALA A 353 -2.28 -15.04 2.24
C ALA A 353 -1.98 -13.65 1.69
N LEU A 354 -1.52 -12.76 2.55
CA LEU A 354 -1.10 -11.41 2.20
C LEU A 354 0.30 -11.43 1.55
N VAL A 355 0.42 -10.77 0.41
CA VAL A 355 1.60 -10.69 -0.45
C VAL A 355 1.88 -9.22 -0.73
N GLN A 356 3.04 -8.75 -0.27
CA GLN A 356 3.46 -7.37 -0.42
C GLN A 356 3.57 -6.98 -1.91
N GLY A 357 2.93 -5.87 -2.28
CA GLY A 357 2.95 -5.36 -3.65
C GLY A 357 1.91 -5.99 -4.59
N ASP A 358 1.03 -6.85 -4.07
CA ASP A 358 -0.05 -7.51 -4.83
C ASP A 358 -1.43 -7.32 -4.16
N ASN A 359 -1.65 -7.94 -3.00
CA ASN A 359 -2.87 -7.79 -2.20
C ASN A 359 -2.60 -7.17 -0.81
N LEU A 360 -1.36 -6.79 -0.51
CA LEU A 360 -0.96 -6.06 0.69
C LEU A 360 -0.05 -4.89 0.32
N PHE A 361 -0.40 -3.70 0.81
CA PHE A 361 0.38 -2.48 0.63
C PHE A 361 0.61 -1.78 1.97
N ALA A 362 1.83 -1.29 2.17
CA ALA A 362 2.22 -0.44 3.29
C ALA A 362 2.08 1.05 2.89
N PRO A 363 2.23 2.01 3.82
CA PRO A 363 2.13 3.43 3.48
C PRO A 363 3.19 3.80 2.43
N GLY A 364 2.82 4.59 1.42
CA GLY A 364 3.72 4.90 0.32
C GLY A 364 3.03 5.39 -0.94
N VAL A 365 3.85 5.68 -1.96
CA VAL A 365 3.43 6.11 -3.29
C VAL A 365 3.66 4.96 -4.28
N TYR A 366 2.63 4.61 -5.03
CA TYR A 366 2.62 3.50 -5.97
C TYR A 366 2.17 3.99 -7.35
N GLN A 367 2.87 3.58 -8.41
CA GLN A 367 2.60 4.06 -9.76
C GLN A 367 2.45 2.92 -10.78
N SER A 368 1.43 3.00 -11.64
CA SER A 368 1.25 2.18 -12.84
C SER A 368 1.23 3.09 -14.06
N THR A 369 2.02 2.74 -15.09
CA THR A 369 2.00 3.42 -16.40
C THR A 369 0.79 3.05 -17.25
N THR A 370 -0.08 2.16 -16.74
CA THR A 370 -1.31 1.71 -17.39
C THR A 370 -2.46 1.90 -16.40
N SER A 371 -3.38 0.94 -16.32
CA SER A 371 -4.49 0.93 -15.36
C SER A 371 -4.09 0.26 -14.04
N ILE A 372 -4.89 0.51 -13.00
CA ILE A 372 -4.92 -0.27 -11.76
C ILE A 372 -6.33 -0.84 -11.62
N LEU A 373 -6.45 -2.18 -11.58
CA LEU A 373 -7.73 -2.86 -11.39
C LEU A 373 -7.65 -3.77 -10.17
N ILE A 374 -8.56 -3.58 -9.21
CA ILE A 374 -8.65 -4.41 -8.01
C ILE A 374 -9.68 -5.50 -8.25
N THR A 375 -9.26 -6.77 -8.24
CA THR A 375 -10.15 -7.90 -8.58
C THR A 375 -10.60 -8.73 -7.36
N GLY A 376 -9.97 -8.52 -6.20
CA GLY A 376 -10.31 -9.21 -4.95
C GLY A 376 -10.18 -8.31 -3.73
N ASP A 377 -9.86 -8.91 -2.58
CA ASP A 377 -9.53 -8.18 -1.36
C ASP A 377 -8.12 -7.58 -1.49
N LEU A 378 -8.04 -6.26 -1.36
CA LEU A 378 -6.81 -5.47 -1.29
C LEU A 378 -6.64 -4.90 0.12
N THR A 379 -5.54 -5.23 0.79
CA THR A 379 -5.27 -4.78 2.15
C THR A 379 -4.29 -3.61 2.18
N LEU A 380 -4.66 -2.52 2.84
CA LEU A 380 -3.80 -1.39 3.15
C LEU A 380 -3.47 -1.41 4.65
N ASP A 381 -2.20 -1.60 4.96
CA ASP A 381 -1.70 -1.74 6.33
C ASP A 381 -1.02 -0.46 6.78
N GLY A 382 -1.63 0.24 7.75
CA GLY A 382 -1.10 1.47 8.31
C GLY A 382 0.13 1.28 9.22
N GLN A 383 0.52 0.03 9.51
CA GLN A 383 1.67 -0.31 10.38
C GLN A 383 1.60 0.31 11.78
N ASN A 384 0.38 0.48 12.29
CA ASN A 384 0.03 1.15 13.54
C ASN A 384 0.27 2.67 13.54
N ASP A 385 0.42 3.26 12.37
CA ASP A 385 0.47 4.71 12.18
C ASP A 385 -0.92 5.23 11.76
N PRO A 386 -1.63 6.00 12.61
CA PRO A 386 -2.93 6.58 12.28
C PRO A 386 -2.85 7.71 11.24
N ASP A 387 -1.65 8.19 10.93
CA ASP A 387 -1.35 9.20 9.91
C ASP A 387 -0.75 8.57 8.65
N ALA A 388 -0.71 7.23 8.58
CA ALA A 388 -0.32 6.47 7.41
C ALA A 388 -1.07 6.92 6.16
N SER A 389 -0.31 7.18 5.09
CA SER A 389 -0.80 7.72 3.82
C SER A 389 -0.43 6.83 2.65
N PHE A 390 -1.37 6.67 1.73
CA PHE A 390 -1.26 5.81 0.55
C PHE A 390 -1.64 6.62 -0.68
N ILE A 391 -0.79 6.62 -1.70
CA ILE A 391 -1.06 7.30 -2.96
C ILE A 391 -0.86 6.30 -4.09
N PHE A 392 -1.92 6.01 -4.84
CA PHE A 392 -1.91 5.16 -6.02
C PHE A 392 -2.12 6.01 -7.27
N GLN A 393 -1.19 5.93 -8.21
CA GLN A 393 -1.17 6.71 -9.43
C GLN A 393 -1.29 5.79 -10.63
N SER A 394 -2.30 6.01 -11.47
CA SER A 394 -2.46 5.33 -12.75
C SER A 394 -2.38 6.35 -13.88
N SER A 395 -1.61 6.07 -14.93
CA SER A 395 -1.62 6.90 -16.15
C SER A 395 -2.91 6.78 -16.95
N SER A 396 -3.75 5.79 -16.65
CA SER A 396 -5.03 5.53 -17.33
C SER A 396 -6.15 5.40 -16.29
N THR A 397 -6.77 4.23 -16.18
CA THR A 397 -7.95 4.02 -15.35
C THR A 397 -7.65 3.39 -13.99
N ILE A 398 -8.48 3.69 -13.00
CA ILE A 398 -8.54 3.00 -11.71
C ILE A 398 -9.89 2.31 -11.57
N GLY A 399 -9.93 1.12 -11.00
CA GLY A 399 -11.22 0.50 -10.73
C GLY A 399 -11.22 -0.75 -9.89
N THR A 400 -12.43 -1.27 -9.66
CA THR A 400 -12.70 -2.55 -9.00
C THR A 400 -13.50 -3.47 -9.92
N ALA A 401 -13.23 -4.77 -9.84
CA ALA A 401 -14.15 -5.79 -10.31
C ALA A 401 -15.37 -5.91 -9.38
N ALA A 402 -16.38 -6.66 -9.81
CA ALA A 402 -17.56 -6.91 -8.99
C ALA A 402 -17.17 -7.61 -7.67
N GLY A 403 -17.70 -7.10 -6.56
CA GLY A 403 -17.47 -7.65 -5.22
C GLY A 403 -16.07 -7.44 -4.64
N ALA A 404 -15.15 -6.79 -5.35
CA ALA A 404 -13.82 -6.49 -4.82
C ALA A 404 -13.89 -5.51 -3.65
N ARG A 405 -12.96 -5.61 -2.70
CA ARG A 405 -12.98 -4.83 -1.45
C ARG A 405 -11.60 -4.29 -1.12
N ILE A 406 -11.57 -3.05 -0.63
CA ILE A 406 -10.38 -2.48 -0.01
C ILE A 406 -10.54 -2.59 1.51
N LEU A 407 -9.57 -3.20 2.17
CA LEU A 407 -9.52 -3.45 3.61
C LEU A 407 -8.46 -2.55 4.23
N LEU A 408 -8.83 -1.80 5.26
CA LEU A 408 -7.91 -0.95 6.02
C LEU A 408 -7.60 -1.61 7.36
N ILE A 409 -6.31 -1.78 7.68
CA ILE A 409 -5.88 -2.38 8.94
C ILE A 409 -4.80 -1.53 9.63
N ASN A 410 -4.59 -1.80 10.93
CA ASN A 410 -3.52 -1.24 11.74
C ASN A 410 -3.36 0.29 11.60
N GLY A 411 -4.46 1.03 11.73
CA GLY A 411 -4.43 2.50 11.72
C GLY A 411 -4.62 3.16 10.35
N ALA A 412 -4.66 2.39 9.25
CA ALA A 412 -5.02 2.95 7.95
C ALA A 412 -6.44 3.55 7.96
N LYS A 413 -6.59 4.74 7.36
CA LYS A 413 -7.86 5.49 7.26
C LYS A 413 -8.15 5.84 5.81
N ALA A 414 -9.40 5.78 5.41
CA ALA A 414 -9.84 6.15 4.06
C ALA A 414 -9.55 7.63 3.77
N SER A 415 -9.57 8.49 4.80
CA SER A 415 -9.16 9.90 4.68
C SER A 415 -7.75 10.08 4.11
N ASN A 416 -6.85 9.11 4.33
CA ASN A 416 -5.43 9.17 3.98
C ASN A 416 -5.06 8.27 2.78
N VAL A 417 -6.04 7.70 2.10
CA VAL A 417 -5.83 6.91 0.89
C VAL A 417 -6.25 7.72 -0.33
N TYR A 418 -5.38 7.87 -1.32
CA TYR A 418 -5.59 8.66 -2.52
C TYR A 418 -5.34 7.82 -3.77
N TRP A 419 -6.25 7.94 -4.73
CA TRP A 419 -6.25 7.21 -5.99
C TRP A 419 -6.36 8.21 -7.13
N GLN A 420 -5.26 8.42 -7.85
CA GLN A 420 -5.21 9.28 -9.03
C GLN A 420 -5.40 8.45 -10.30
N ALA A 421 -6.51 8.66 -11.00
CA ALA A 421 -6.72 8.11 -12.34
C ALA A 421 -6.38 9.17 -13.39
N GLY A 422 -5.42 8.88 -14.27
CA GLY A 422 -5.07 9.74 -15.39
C GLY A 422 -6.24 10.03 -16.32
N THR A 423 -7.16 9.06 -16.45
CA THR A 423 -8.44 9.23 -17.15
C THR A 423 -9.60 9.04 -16.18
N SER A 424 -10.25 7.87 -16.19
CA SER A 424 -11.53 7.64 -15.51
C SER A 424 -11.41 6.58 -14.42
N ALA A 425 -12.36 6.57 -13.50
CA ALA A 425 -12.50 5.51 -12.51
C ALA A 425 -13.79 4.70 -12.69
N THR A 426 -13.74 3.39 -12.43
CA THR A 426 -14.92 2.52 -12.49
C THR A 426 -14.98 1.58 -11.30
N LEU A 427 -16.01 1.72 -10.47
CA LEU A 427 -16.25 0.84 -9.34
C LEU A 427 -17.26 -0.25 -9.73
N GLY A 428 -16.81 -1.49 -9.67
CA GLY A 428 -17.62 -2.67 -10.03
C GLY A 428 -18.76 -2.94 -9.06
N THR A 429 -19.68 -3.80 -9.50
CA THR A 429 -20.97 -4.03 -8.83
C THR A 429 -20.75 -4.59 -7.43
N ASN A 430 -21.44 -4.03 -6.44
CA ASN A 430 -21.29 -4.42 -5.02
C ASN A 430 -19.84 -4.38 -4.49
N SER A 431 -18.95 -3.59 -5.11
CA SER A 431 -17.60 -3.39 -4.58
C SER A 431 -17.60 -2.47 -3.36
N VAL A 432 -16.58 -2.61 -2.52
CA VAL A 432 -16.38 -1.77 -1.32
C VAL A 432 -15.09 -0.98 -1.49
N TRP A 433 -15.25 0.32 -1.71
CA TRP A 433 -14.16 1.25 -1.95
C TRP A 433 -13.76 2.02 -0.69
N GLN A 434 -12.46 2.13 -0.45
CA GLN A 434 -11.86 2.91 0.62
C GLN A 434 -10.84 3.89 0.02
N GLY A 435 -11.05 5.19 0.23
CA GLY A 435 -10.13 6.23 -0.20
C GLY A 435 -10.74 7.23 -1.18
N ASN A 436 -9.96 8.29 -1.44
CA ASN A 436 -10.34 9.42 -2.26
C ASN A 436 -9.92 9.19 -3.73
N ILE A 437 -10.86 9.26 -4.67
CA ILE A 437 -10.58 9.18 -6.12
C ILE A 437 -10.47 10.59 -6.69
N LEU A 438 -9.33 10.88 -7.32
CA LEU A 438 -9.10 12.06 -8.14
C LEU A 438 -9.00 11.59 -9.61
N ALA A 439 -10.09 11.67 -10.37
CA ALA A 439 -10.14 11.22 -11.75
C ALA A 439 -9.97 12.39 -12.73
N GLY A 440 -9.10 12.22 -13.73
CA GLY A 440 -8.91 13.20 -14.79
C GLY A 440 -10.18 13.48 -15.59
N ALA A 441 -11.00 12.45 -15.83
CA ALA A 441 -12.25 12.47 -16.58
C ALA A 441 -13.40 11.89 -15.73
N ASP A 442 -14.01 10.78 -16.14
CA ASP A 442 -15.28 10.30 -15.57
C ASP A 442 -15.09 9.42 -14.32
N ILE A 443 -16.15 9.34 -13.51
CA ILE A 443 -16.28 8.29 -12.49
C ILE A 443 -17.60 7.56 -12.72
N THR A 444 -17.54 6.23 -12.73
CA THR A 444 -18.72 5.36 -12.80
C THR A 444 -18.74 4.44 -11.58
N MET A 445 -19.80 4.52 -10.80
CA MET A 445 -20.14 3.52 -9.79
C MET A 445 -21.26 2.64 -10.34
N THR A 446 -20.99 1.36 -10.56
CA THR A 446 -22.03 0.43 -10.97
C THR A 446 -22.88 0.00 -9.77
N THR A 447 -23.97 -0.74 -10.03
CA THR A 447 -25.02 -1.03 -9.07
C THR A 447 -24.48 -1.48 -7.70
N GLY A 448 -24.90 -0.80 -6.64
CA GLY A 448 -24.66 -1.24 -5.26
C GLY A 448 -23.22 -1.12 -4.77
N ALA A 449 -22.28 -0.57 -5.56
CA ALA A 449 -20.97 -0.20 -5.06
C ALA A 449 -21.08 0.80 -3.89
N THR A 450 -20.19 0.68 -2.91
CA THR A 450 -20.11 1.56 -1.75
C THR A 450 -18.75 2.23 -1.70
N SER A 451 -18.70 3.50 -1.29
CA SER A 451 -17.46 4.20 -1.05
C SER A 451 -17.45 4.89 0.31
N CYS A 452 -16.34 4.71 1.02
CA CYS A 452 -15.91 5.63 2.05
C CYS A 452 -14.72 6.42 1.51
N GLY A 453 -14.93 7.70 1.26
CA GLY A 453 -13.96 8.54 0.57
C GLY A 453 -14.63 9.73 -0.10
N ARG A 454 -13.92 10.28 -1.07
CA ARG A 454 -14.35 11.43 -1.86
C ARG A 454 -14.09 11.12 -3.32
N LEU A 455 -15.08 11.33 -4.18
CA LEU A 455 -15.03 10.88 -5.57
C LEU A 455 -15.15 12.08 -6.50
N PHE A 456 -14.04 12.48 -7.10
CA PHE A 456 -13.95 13.72 -7.87
C PHE A 456 -13.70 13.42 -9.35
N ALA A 457 -14.73 13.63 -10.16
CA ALA A 457 -14.69 13.50 -11.61
C ALA A 457 -14.35 14.85 -12.27
N GLY A 458 -13.49 14.79 -13.28
CA GLY A 458 -13.14 15.94 -14.11
C GLY A 458 -12.08 16.85 -13.50
N ALA A 459 -11.08 16.27 -12.84
CA ALA A 459 -9.94 17.02 -12.32
C ALA A 459 -9.03 17.59 -13.42
N PHE A 460 -9.09 17.02 -14.63
CA PHE A 460 -8.27 17.44 -15.78
C PHE A 460 -9.10 17.85 -17.01
N THR A 461 -10.02 16.99 -17.44
CA THR A 461 -10.98 17.26 -18.53
C THR A 461 -12.41 17.37 -17.98
N ALA A 462 -13.39 17.64 -18.83
CA ALA A 462 -14.78 17.46 -18.44
C ALA A 462 -15.00 15.99 -18.01
N GLY A 463 -15.69 15.79 -16.89
CA GLY A 463 -15.89 14.48 -16.27
C GLY A 463 -17.29 14.36 -15.70
N ALA A 464 -18.01 13.34 -16.17
CA ALA A 464 -19.33 12.97 -15.69
C ALA A 464 -19.20 12.02 -14.49
N PHE A 465 -20.19 12.07 -13.61
CA PHE A 465 -20.28 11.16 -12.47
C PHE A 465 -21.55 10.31 -12.58
N VAL A 466 -21.41 9.00 -12.74
CA VAL A 466 -22.52 8.06 -12.87
C VAL A 466 -22.60 7.21 -11.61
N PHE A 467 -23.80 7.09 -11.06
CA PHE A 467 -24.06 6.22 -9.93
C PHE A 467 -25.41 5.50 -10.09
N ASP A 468 -25.47 4.33 -9.47
CA ASP A 468 -26.54 3.37 -9.55
C ASP A 468 -26.71 2.68 -8.19
N SER A 469 -27.72 3.09 -7.43
CA SER A 469 -28.05 2.48 -6.13
C SER A 469 -26.86 2.43 -5.15
N ASN A 470 -26.04 3.49 -5.15
CA ASN A 470 -24.76 3.50 -4.44
C ASN A 470 -24.83 4.21 -3.09
N VAL A 471 -23.84 3.96 -2.24
CA VAL A 471 -23.60 4.75 -1.03
C VAL A 471 -22.23 5.43 -1.16
N VAL A 472 -22.20 6.76 -1.08
CA VAL A 472 -20.96 7.56 -1.03
C VAL A 472 -20.89 8.25 0.31
N SER A 473 -19.82 8.05 1.07
CA SER A 473 -19.67 8.67 2.39
C SER A 473 -18.33 9.34 2.57
N VAL A 474 -18.33 10.62 2.92
CA VAL A 474 -17.12 11.34 3.32
C VAL A 474 -16.56 10.70 4.59
N PRO A 475 -15.25 10.43 4.67
CA PRO A 475 -14.62 9.89 5.88
C PRO A 475 -14.93 10.73 7.12
N GLY A 476 -15.40 10.08 8.19
CA GLY A 476 -15.77 10.73 9.45
C GLY A 476 -17.14 11.42 9.47
N HIS A 477 -17.94 11.35 8.39
CA HIS A 477 -19.28 11.93 8.39
C HIS A 477 -20.20 11.21 9.41
N VAL A 478 -21.06 11.97 10.10
CA VAL A 478 -21.89 11.44 11.21
C VAL A 478 -22.88 10.36 10.79
N THR A 479 -23.27 10.35 9.51
CA THR A 479 -24.15 9.33 8.91
C THR A 479 -23.37 8.29 8.08
N ALA A 480 -22.04 8.35 8.07
CA ALA A 480 -21.24 7.37 7.36
C ALA A 480 -21.33 6.00 8.06
N PRO A 481 -21.17 4.89 7.31
CA PRO A 481 -21.03 3.56 7.90
C PRO A 481 -19.89 3.50 8.93
N LEU A 482 -20.07 2.66 9.95
CA LEU A 482 -19.02 2.42 10.96
C LEU A 482 -17.72 1.98 10.29
N GLY A 483 -16.61 2.61 10.68
CA GLY A 483 -15.28 2.36 10.11
C GLY A 483 -14.94 3.26 8.90
N CYS A 484 -15.85 4.12 8.45
CA CYS A 484 -15.53 5.14 7.46
C CYS A 484 -14.82 6.33 8.12
N GLN A 485 -13.48 6.30 8.17
CA GLN A 485 -12.64 7.27 8.88
C GLN A 485 -11.56 7.88 8.03
#